data_AF-A0AA35LWV7-F1
#
_entry.id   AF-A0AA35LWV7-F1
#
_cell.length_a   1.000
_cell.length_b   1.000
_cell.length_c   1.000
_cell.angle_alpha   90.00
_cell.angle_beta   90.00
_cell.angle_gamma   90.00
#
_symmetry.space_group_name_H-M   'P 1'
#
loop_
_entity.id
_entity.type
_entity.pdbx_description
1 polymer ?
#
loop_
_entity_poly.entity_id
_entity_poly.type
_entity_poly.pdbx_seq_one_letter_code
_entity_poly.pdbx_strand_id
1 'polypeptide(L)'
;MLSKIRKSLQVPSGARVQVLSEALQKKLVLPHRSRWDDPDSNLTILGCTLWSSVPETAMEIVEYKISDFKKIQNWTVHDHNRVHADELEWLRDQVSLARESNRTILAATHHAPCIEGTSRPEHAQNLWTSAFASELLGDSSWEGVKFWVFGHTHYSARFTRRGIELIANQRGYVLPGGSAHAEGGDSTTKAKRQKNTFDPSCTIRI
;
A
#
# COMPACT_ATOMS: atom_id res chain seq x y z
N MET A 1 -35.82 14.19 17.31
CA MET A 1 -35.59 13.13 18.32
C MET A 1 -35.59 11.82 17.53
N LEU A 2 -34.48 11.24 17.08
CA LEU A 2 -33.28 10.82 17.78
C LEU A 2 -32.12 10.69 16.77
N SER A 3 -31.02 11.40 17.05
CA SER A 3 -29.71 11.18 16.44
C SER A 3 -29.12 9.87 16.99
N LYS A 4 -29.02 8.83 16.16
CA LYS A 4 -28.27 7.61 16.50
C LYS A 4 -26.85 7.71 15.92
N ILE A 5 -25.99 8.31 16.73
CA ILE A 5 -24.63 7.88 17.06
C ILE A 5 -23.95 6.97 16.01
N ARG A 6 -23.15 7.57 15.12
CA ARG A 6 -22.02 6.91 14.45
C ARG A 6 -20.99 6.58 15.53
N LYS A 7 -20.94 5.34 16.03
CA LYS A 7 -19.74 4.83 16.70
C LYS A 7 -18.75 4.46 15.60
N SER A 8 -17.75 5.31 15.43
CA SER A 8 -16.53 4.99 14.68
C SER A 8 -15.95 3.68 15.23
N LEU A 9 -15.77 2.69 14.34
CA LEU A 9 -14.96 1.51 14.63
C LEU A 9 -13.51 1.97 14.70
N GLN A 10 -13.08 2.39 15.87
CA GLN A 10 -11.69 2.74 16.13
C GLN A 10 -10.96 1.44 16.43
N VAL A 11 -10.32 0.88 15.41
CA VAL A 11 -9.31 -0.17 15.59
C VAL A 11 -8.30 0.36 16.61
N PRO A 12 -7.88 -0.40 17.64
CA PRO A 12 -7.05 0.10 18.74
C PRO A 12 -5.58 0.28 18.31
N SER A 13 -5.34 1.05 17.24
CA SER A 13 -4.03 1.40 16.71
C SER A 13 -3.44 2.64 17.41
N GLY A 14 -4.27 3.54 17.94
CA GLY A 14 -3.86 4.86 18.43
C GLY A 14 -2.71 4.84 19.46
N ALA A 15 -2.76 3.93 20.45
CA ALA A 15 -1.73 3.85 21.49
C ALA A 15 -0.36 3.41 20.95
N ARG A 16 -0.33 2.48 19.99
CA ARG A 16 0.92 1.94 19.42
C ARG A 16 1.58 2.93 18.46
N VAL A 17 0.75 3.69 17.74
CA VAL A 17 1.16 4.78 16.85
C VAL A 17 1.78 5.94 17.62
N GLN A 18 1.19 6.31 18.75
CA GLN A 18 1.67 7.43 19.57
C GLN A 18 3.02 7.12 20.21
N VAL A 19 3.19 5.91 20.75
CA VAL A 19 4.48 5.43 21.30
C VAL A 19 5.57 5.40 20.22
N LEU A 20 5.26 4.97 19.00
CA LEU A 20 6.20 4.98 17.87
C LEU A 20 6.56 6.39 17.41
N SER A 21 5.59 7.31 17.39
CA SER A 21 5.81 8.72 17.03
C SER A 21 6.73 9.43 18.03
N GLU A 22 6.56 9.17 19.33
CA GLU A 22 7.41 9.71 20.40
C GLU A 22 8.84 9.17 20.31
N ALA A 23 9.00 7.86 20.10
CA ALA A 23 10.31 7.23 19.88
C ALA A 23 11.03 7.78 18.63
N LEU A 24 10.27 8.21 17.63
CA LEU A 24 10.78 8.82 16.39
C LEU A 24 10.80 10.36 16.44
N GLN A 25 10.69 10.97 17.63
CA GLN A 25 10.76 12.43 17.82
C GLN A 25 9.76 13.22 16.95
N LYS A 26 8.54 12.69 16.77
CA LYS A 26 7.50 13.25 15.89
C LYS A 26 7.89 13.30 14.39
N LYS A 27 8.92 12.56 13.98
CA LYS A 27 9.34 12.41 12.57
C LYS A 27 8.55 11.34 11.81
N LEU A 28 7.57 10.71 12.47
CA LEU A 28 6.67 9.73 11.87
C LEU A 28 5.28 10.33 11.72
N VAL A 29 4.86 10.51 10.47
CA VAL A 29 3.48 10.73 10.10
C VAL A 29 2.93 9.40 9.59
N LEU A 30 1.88 8.89 10.23
CA LEU A 30 1.16 7.76 9.68
C LEU A 30 0.09 8.26 8.74
N PRO A 31 0.17 7.91 7.45
CA PRO A 31 -0.80 8.37 6.52
C PRO A 31 -2.07 7.50 6.59
N HIS A 32 -2.99 7.87 7.47
CA HIS A 32 -4.35 7.34 7.46
C HIS A 32 -5.30 8.43 6.99
N ARG A 33 -5.58 8.44 5.67
CA ARG A 33 -6.36 9.49 4.99
C ARG A 33 -5.82 10.88 5.30
N SER A 34 -4.50 11.04 5.13
CA SER A 34 -3.81 12.29 5.37
C SER A 34 -3.22 12.87 4.09
N ARG A 35 -3.26 14.19 3.99
CA ARG A 35 -2.56 14.97 2.97
C ARG A 35 -1.46 15.79 3.63
N TRP A 36 -0.29 15.82 3.00
CA TRP A 36 0.80 16.72 3.34
C TRP A 36 1.22 17.46 2.08
N ASP A 37 1.11 18.78 2.13
CA ASP A 37 1.60 19.66 1.07
C ASP A 37 2.95 20.22 1.53
N ASP A 38 3.98 20.01 0.71
CA ASP A 38 5.29 20.61 0.95
C ASP A 38 5.19 22.13 0.85
N PRO A 39 5.61 22.90 1.88
CA PRO A 39 5.63 24.37 1.81
C PRO A 39 6.67 24.91 0.83
N ASP A 40 7.73 24.15 0.56
CA ASP A 40 8.89 24.63 -0.22
C ASP A 40 8.86 24.14 -1.69
N SER A 41 7.86 23.34 -2.08
CA SER A 41 7.69 22.85 -3.45
C SER A 41 6.22 22.66 -3.83
N ASN A 42 5.97 22.23 -5.07
CA ASN A 42 4.63 21.85 -5.53
C ASN A 42 4.28 20.38 -5.21
N LEU A 43 5.02 19.70 -4.35
CA LEU A 43 4.76 18.30 -3.98
C LEU A 43 3.58 18.18 -3.01
N THR A 44 2.67 17.26 -3.31
CA THR A 44 1.66 16.77 -2.37
C THR A 44 1.88 15.28 -2.14
N ILE A 45 1.97 14.89 -0.87
CA ILE A 45 1.93 13.49 -0.43
C ILE A 45 0.53 13.19 0.07
N LEU A 46 -0.13 12.24 -0.58
CA LEU A 46 -1.41 11.68 -0.16
C LEU A 46 -1.16 10.29 0.37
N GLY A 47 -1.73 9.94 1.52
CA GLY A 47 -1.65 8.55 1.92
C GLY A 47 -2.77 8.06 2.81
N CYS A 48 -3.02 6.77 2.65
CA CYS A 48 -3.99 5.97 3.38
C CYS A 48 -3.48 4.53 3.44
N THR A 49 -4.16 3.66 4.19
CA THR A 49 -3.83 2.24 4.15
C THR A 49 -4.13 1.69 2.75
N LEU A 50 -5.22 2.18 2.14
CA LEU A 50 -5.83 1.64 0.94
C LEU A 50 -5.97 0.14 1.12
N TRP A 51 -6.84 -0.33 2.03
CA TRP A 51 -7.21 -1.74 2.07
C TRP A 51 -7.56 -2.24 0.67
N SER A 52 -7.39 -3.52 0.36
CA SER A 52 -7.68 -4.01 -0.99
C SER A 52 -9.17 -4.28 -1.24
N SER A 53 -9.57 -4.43 -2.50
CA SER A 53 -10.88 -4.92 -2.93
C SER A 53 -10.83 -6.41 -3.23
N VAL A 54 -11.55 -7.19 -2.44
CA VAL A 54 -11.69 -8.64 -2.60
C VAL A 54 -12.98 -8.94 -3.35
N PRO A 55 -12.93 -9.54 -4.56
CA PRO A 55 -14.14 -9.91 -5.29
C PRO A 55 -14.89 -11.02 -4.56
N GLU A 56 -16.21 -11.07 -4.75
CA GLU A 56 -17.09 -12.06 -4.12
C GLU A 56 -16.62 -13.50 -4.33
N THR A 57 -16.15 -13.80 -5.55
CA THR A 57 -15.61 -15.11 -5.93
C THR A 57 -14.35 -15.53 -5.17
N ALA A 58 -13.66 -14.59 -4.51
CA ALA A 58 -12.43 -14.85 -3.76
C ALA A 58 -12.60 -14.69 -2.24
N MET A 59 -13.78 -14.28 -1.74
CA MET A 59 -13.98 -13.97 -0.33
C MET A 59 -13.65 -15.15 0.59
N GLU A 60 -14.17 -16.34 0.29
CA GLU A 60 -13.97 -17.53 1.11
C GLU A 60 -12.49 -17.92 1.22
N ILE A 61 -11.78 -17.98 0.08
CA ILE A 61 -10.37 -18.35 0.07
C ILE A 61 -9.50 -17.29 0.74
N VAL A 62 -9.84 -16.01 0.58
CA VAL A 62 -9.14 -14.90 1.23
C VAL A 62 -9.33 -14.95 2.74
N GLU A 63 -10.57 -15.10 3.21
CA GLU A 63 -10.88 -15.21 4.65
C GLU A 63 -10.16 -16.40 5.28
N TYR A 64 -10.09 -17.53 4.57
CA TYR A 64 -9.38 -18.71 5.03
C TYR A 64 -7.85 -18.55 5.04
N LYS A 65 -7.25 -17.89 4.04
CA LYS A 65 -5.79 -17.82 3.87
C LYS A 65 -5.13 -16.65 4.59
N ILE A 66 -5.81 -15.50 4.67
CA ILE A 66 -5.22 -14.26 5.19
C ILE A 66 -5.39 -14.21 6.70
N SER A 67 -4.29 -14.00 7.41
CA SER A 67 -4.28 -13.99 8.88
C SER A 67 -5.09 -12.86 9.49
N ASP A 68 -5.29 -11.78 8.75
CA ASP A 68 -5.90 -10.56 9.27
C ASP A 68 -7.36 -10.81 9.66
N PHE A 69 -8.11 -11.57 8.85
CA PHE A 69 -9.48 -11.99 9.16
C PHE A 69 -9.58 -12.95 10.35
N LYS A 70 -8.47 -13.54 10.79
CA LYS A 70 -8.41 -14.42 11.97
C LYS A 70 -7.95 -13.68 13.22
N LYS A 71 -7.14 -12.64 13.06
CA LYS A 71 -6.44 -11.96 14.16
C LYS A 71 -7.05 -10.60 14.52
N ILE A 72 -7.66 -9.91 13.56
CA ILE A 72 -8.33 -8.65 13.80
C ILE A 72 -9.76 -8.96 14.25
N GLN A 73 -10.10 -8.54 15.47
CA GLN A 73 -11.43 -8.80 16.04
C GLN A 73 -12.51 -8.10 15.23
N ASN A 74 -13.58 -8.83 14.91
CA ASN A 74 -14.75 -8.32 14.18
C ASN A 74 -14.39 -7.66 12.83
N TRP A 75 -13.40 -8.20 12.12
CA TRP A 75 -13.02 -7.73 10.79
C TRP A 75 -13.41 -8.75 9.74
N THR A 76 -14.43 -8.41 8.95
CA THR A 76 -14.93 -9.27 7.86
C THR A 76 -14.37 -8.82 6.51
N VAL A 77 -14.46 -9.68 5.50
CA VAL A 77 -14.12 -9.28 4.11
C VAL A 77 -15.04 -8.16 3.61
N HIS A 78 -16.29 -8.10 4.09
CA HIS A 78 -17.19 -6.99 3.80
C HIS A 78 -16.73 -5.67 4.43
N ASP A 79 -16.27 -5.69 5.68
CA ASP A 79 -15.70 -4.51 6.33
C ASP A 79 -14.43 -4.03 5.61
N HIS A 80 -13.57 -4.97 5.22
CA HIS A 80 -12.38 -4.71 4.43
C HIS A 80 -12.69 -3.99 3.13
N ASN A 81 -13.65 -4.52 2.35
CA ASN A 81 -14.09 -3.90 1.09
C ASN A 81 -14.79 -2.55 1.29
N ARG A 82 -15.56 -2.40 2.37
CA ARG A 82 -16.20 -1.12 2.70
C ARG A 82 -15.16 -0.05 3.02
N VAL A 83 -14.16 -0.38 3.84
CA VAL A 83 -13.09 0.57 4.18
C VAL A 83 -12.21 0.87 2.96
N HIS A 84 -11.95 -0.12 2.09
CA HIS A 84 -11.32 0.11 0.79
C HIS A 84 -12.09 1.17 -0.02
N ALA A 85 -13.40 1.01 -0.17
CA ALA A 85 -14.22 1.94 -0.94
C ALA A 85 -14.15 3.38 -0.37
N ASP A 86 -14.29 3.51 0.95
CA ASP A 86 -14.19 4.80 1.64
C ASP A 86 -12.79 5.46 1.49
N GLU A 87 -11.70 4.66 1.55
CA GLU A 87 -10.33 5.15 1.35
C GLU A 87 -10.04 5.52 -0.10
N LEU A 88 -10.61 4.76 -1.05
CA LEU A 88 -10.47 5.00 -2.48
C LEU A 88 -11.19 6.28 -2.91
N GLU A 89 -12.41 6.50 -2.41
CA GLU A 89 -13.17 7.74 -2.62
C GLU A 89 -12.38 8.94 -2.10
N TRP A 90 -11.94 8.88 -0.83
CA TRP A 90 -11.12 9.93 -0.24
C TRP A 90 -9.85 10.23 -1.06
N LEU A 91 -9.15 9.18 -1.53
CA LEU A 91 -7.91 9.35 -2.30
C LEU A 91 -8.18 10.03 -3.64
N ARG A 92 -9.26 9.63 -4.35
CA ARG A 92 -9.68 10.27 -5.60
C ARG A 92 -10.01 11.74 -5.42
N ASP A 93 -10.74 12.09 -4.36
CA ASP A 93 -11.08 13.48 -4.04
C ASP A 93 -9.82 14.31 -3.81
N GLN A 94 -8.87 13.79 -3.02
CA GLN A 94 -7.61 14.50 -2.75
C GLN A 94 -6.75 14.65 -4.00
N VAL A 95 -6.72 13.65 -4.89
CA VAL A 95 -6.03 13.74 -6.18
C VAL A 95 -6.65 14.85 -7.03
N SER A 96 -7.99 14.94 -7.12
CA SER A 96 -8.64 16.02 -7.88
C SER A 96 -8.28 17.40 -7.34
N LEU A 97 -8.37 17.60 -6.02
CA LEU A 97 -8.03 18.87 -5.37
C LEU A 97 -6.57 19.28 -5.59
N ALA A 98 -5.64 18.34 -5.51
CA ALA A 98 -4.22 18.60 -5.74
C ALA A 98 -3.93 18.91 -7.21
N ARG A 99 -4.63 18.23 -8.15
CA ARG A 99 -4.55 18.51 -9.59
C ARG A 99 -5.07 19.91 -9.93
N GLU A 100 -6.20 20.32 -9.37
CA GLU A 100 -6.74 21.69 -9.53
C GLU A 100 -5.76 22.76 -9.04
N SER A 101 -4.94 22.43 -8.04
CA SER A 101 -3.88 23.28 -7.51
C SER A 101 -2.55 23.15 -8.29
N ASN A 102 -2.53 22.43 -9.41
CA ASN A 102 -1.36 22.14 -10.25
C ASN A 102 -0.15 21.57 -9.46
N ARG A 103 -0.44 20.72 -8.48
CA ARG A 103 0.58 20.08 -7.63
C ARG A 103 1.06 18.75 -8.22
N THR A 104 2.31 18.41 -7.95
CA THR A 104 2.88 17.08 -8.25
C THR A 104 2.46 16.12 -7.14
N ILE A 105 1.80 15.02 -7.49
CA ILE A 105 1.22 14.13 -6.48
C ILE A 105 2.07 12.86 -6.32
N LEU A 106 2.36 12.53 -5.06
CA LEU A 106 2.88 11.24 -4.61
C LEU A 106 1.81 10.56 -3.77
N ALA A 107 1.30 9.43 -4.24
CA ALA A 107 0.41 8.56 -3.46
C ALA A 107 1.24 7.56 -2.65
N ALA A 108 0.92 7.40 -1.37
CA ALA A 108 1.58 6.48 -0.46
C ALA A 108 0.55 5.56 0.21
N THR A 109 0.59 4.28 -0.14
CA THR A 109 -0.41 3.30 0.31
C THR A 109 0.23 2.08 0.95
N HIS A 110 -0.51 1.37 1.81
CA HIS A 110 -0.04 0.09 2.31
C HIS A 110 -0.21 -1.00 1.26
N HIS A 111 -1.41 -1.17 0.72
CA HIS A 111 -1.67 -2.16 -0.34
C HIS A 111 -1.33 -1.59 -1.73
N ALA A 112 -1.10 -2.49 -2.68
CA ALA A 112 -0.67 -2.11 -4.02
C ALA A 112 -1.85 -1.67 -4.92
N PRO A 113 -1.65 -0.68 -5.81
CA PRO A 113 -2.70 -0.13 -6.67
C PRO A 113 -2.92 -0.90 -7.99
N CYS A 114 -2.20 -2.01 -8.18
CA CYS A 114 -2.46 -3.00 -9.22
C CYS A 114 -1.87 -4.36 -8.80
N ILE A 115 -2.34 -5.44 -9.38
CA ILE A 115 -1.94 -6.82 -9.11
C ILE A 115 -0.63 -7.16 -9.84
N GLU A 116 -0.57 -6.85 -11.12
CA GLU A 116 0.58 -7.20 -11.94
C GLU A 116 1.80 -6.35 -11.57
N GLY A 117 2.94 -7.02 -11.35
CA GLY A 117 4.24 -6.37 -11.07
C GLY A 117 4.46 -5.94 -9.62
N THR A 118 3.44 -6.03 -8.74
CA THR A 118 3.51 -5.53 -7.35
C THR A 118 3.80 -6.61 -6.32
N SER A 119 3.77 -7.89 -6.72
CA SER A 119 4.09 -9.05 -5.90
C SER A 119 5.14 -9.94 -6.56
N ARG A 120 5.66 -10.92 -5.83
CA ARG A 120 6.56 -11.94 -6.40
C ARG A 120 5.83 -12.67 -7.55
N PRO A 121 6.49 -12.94 -8.69
CA PRO A 121 5.86 -13.66 -9.81
C PRO A 121 5.22 -14.99 -9.40
N GLU A 122 5.85 -15.71 -8.46
CA GLU A 122 5.35 -16.97 -7.90
C GLU A 122 4.00 -16.83 -7.17
N HIS A 123 3.63 -15.63 -6.75
CA HIS A 123 2.37 -15.35 -6.06
C HIS A 123 1.30 -14.75 -6.98
N ALA A 124 1.65 -14.39 -8.22
CA ALA A 124 0.74 -13.70 -9.13
C ALA A 124 -0.54 -14.51 -9.44
N GLN A 125 -0.45 -15.85 -9.40
CA GLN A 125 -1.58 -16.76 -9.68
C GLN A 125 -2.31 -17.24 -8.43
N ASN A 126 -1.95 -16.77 -7.23
CA ASN A 126 -2.66 -17.17 -6.02
C ASN A 126 -4.10 -16.63 -6.04
N LEU A 127 -5.05 -17.47 -5.64
CA LEU A 127 -6.48 -17.11 -5.61
C LEU A 127 -6.80 -16.00 -4.59
N TRP A 128 -5.89 -15.74 -3.65
CA TRP A 128 -6.04 -14.74 -2.60
C TRP A 128 -5.17 -13.49 -2.84
N THR A 129 -4.63 -13.29 -4.05
CA THR A 129 -3.81 -12.12 -4.39
C THR A 129 -4.58 -10.80 -4.24
N SER A 130 -5.89 -10.81 -4.44
CA SER A 130 -6.80 -9.68 -4.21
C SER A 130 -6.79 -9.16 -2.77
N ALA A 131 -6.27 -9.93 -1.81
CA ALA A 131 -6.07 -9.44 -0.45
C ALA A 131 -4.91 -8.44 -0.32
N PHE A 132 -4.01 -8.35 -1.31
CA PHE A 132 -2.81 -7.52 -1.23
C PHE A 132 -2.79 -6.33 -2.19
N ALA A 133 -3.65 -6.37 -3.22
CA ALA A 133 -3.64 -5.41 -4.31
C ALA A 133 -5.03 -5.24 -4.93
N SER A 134 -5.27 -4.13 -5.61
CA SER A 134 -6.51 -3.85 -6.33
C SER A 134 -6.23 -3.21 -7.68
N GLU A 135 -6.98 -3.54 -8.72
CA GLU A 135 -6.79 -2.94 -10.05
C GLU A 135 -7.41 -1.54 -10.11
N LEU A 136 -6.63 -0.51 -9.76
CA LEU A 136 -7.10 0.88 -9.72
C LEU A 136 -6.64 1.70 -10.93
N LEU A 137 -5.52 1.32 -11.53
CA LEU A 137 -4.87 2.10 -12.59
C LEU A 137 -5.56 1.93 -13.97
N GLY A 138 -6.85 1.59 -13.99
CA GLY A 138 -7.64 1.37 -15.20
C GLY A 138 -8.32 2.62 -15.76
N ASP A 139 -8.50 3.65 -14.93
CA ASP A 139 -9.21 4.89 -15.26
C ASP A 139 -8.29 6.12 -15.31
N SER A 140 -8.86 7.29 -15.59
CA SER A 140 -8.16 8.59 -15.61
C SER A 140 -8.19 9.32 -14.27
N SER A 141 -8.71 8.71 -13.20
CA SER A 141 -8.82 9.35 -11.88
C SER A 141 -7.47 9.67 -11.25
N TRP A 142 -6.39 9.13 -11.79
CA TRP A 142 -5.02 9.27 -11.27
C TRP A 142 -4.17 10.28 -12.04
N GLU A 143 -4.77 11.08 -12.91
CA GLU A 143 -4.07 12.17 -13.57
C GLU A 143 -3.45 13.14 -12.55
N GLY A 144 -2.18 13.49 -12.75
CA GLY A 144 -1.39 14.31 -11.82
C GLY A 144 -0.58 13.51 -10.80
N VAL A 145 -0.91 12.23 -10.57
CA VAL A 145 -0.08 11.31 -9.79
C VAL A 145 1.17 10.97 -10.58
N LYS A 146 2.35 11.33 -10.05
CA LYS A 146 3.65 11.01 -10.66
C LYS A 146 4.28 9.78 -10.04
N PHE A 147 4.12 9.63 -8.74
CA PHE A 147 4.69 8.51 -7.98
C PHE A 147 3.61 7.83 -7.16
N TRP A 148 3.67 6.50 -7.10
CA TRP A 148 2.86 5.70 -6.19
C TRP A 148 3.75 4.75 -5.41
N VAL A 149 3.98 5.06 -4.13
CA VAL A 149 4.71 4.18 -3.23
C VAL A 149 3.75 3.23 -2.53
N PHE A 150 4.10 1.94 -2.51
CA PHE A 150 3.27 0.89 -1.92
C PHE A 150 4.10 -0.12 -1.12
N GLY A 151 3.42 -0.94 -0.32
CA GLY A 151 4.03 -1.96 0.52
C GLY A 151 3.27 -3.28 0.53
N HIS A 152 3.19 -3.88 1.72
CA HIS A 152 2.41 -5.08 2.08
C HIS A 152 2.82 -6.40 1.41
N THR A 153 3.28 -6.38 0.15
CA THR A 153 3.60 -7.59 -0.64
C THR A 153 4.96 -8.21 -0.33
N HIS A 154 5.79 -7.55 0.49
CA HIS A 154 7.15 -7.97 0.84
C HIS A 154 8.06 -8.16 -0.38
N TYR A 155 7.76 -7.41 -1.44
CA TYR A 155 8.45 -7.46 -2.71
C TYR A 155 8.77 -6.04 -3.15
N SER A 156 10.05 -5.74 -3.29
CA SER A 156 10.47 -4.47 -3.89
C SER A 156 10.16 -4.49 -5.38
N ALA A 157 9.69 -3.38 -5.93
CA ALA A 157 9.34 -3.25 -7.34
C ALA A 157 9.51 -1.79 -7.77
N ARG A 158 9.88 -1.58 -9.04
CA ARG A 158 9.88 -0.27 -9.67
C ARG A 158 9.50 -0.43 -11.12
N PHE A 159 8.41 0.19 -11.54
CA PHE A 159 7.95 0.16 -12.92
C PHE A 159 6.96 1.30 -13.18
N THR A 160 6.74 1.61 -14.45
CA THR A 160 5.79 2.66 -14.86
C THR A 160 4.52 2.03 -15.42
N ARG A 161 3.37 2.52 -14.99
CA ARG A 161 2.06 2.14 -15.52
C ARG A 161 1.22 3.39 -15.73
N ARG A 162 0.75 3.60 -16.96
CA ARG A 162 -0.05 4.78 -17.36
C ARG A 162 0.57 6.13 -16.95
N GLY A 163 1.90 6.24 -17.06
CA GLY A 163 2.64 7.46 -16.71
C GLY A 163 2.86 7.69 -15.21
N ILE A 164 2.43 6.75 -14.35
CA ILE A 164 2.69 6.76 -12.90
C ILE A 164 3.87 5.82 -12.63
N GLU A 165 4.85 6.29 -11.85
CA GLU A 165 5.95 5.46 -11.39
C GLU A 165 5.58 4.76 -10.08
N LEU A 166 5.41 3.44 -10.13
CA LEU A 166 5.08 2.59 -8.99
C LEU A 166 6.37 2.10 -8.34
N ILE A 167 6.51 2.32 -7.03
CA ILE A 167 7.74 2.04 -6.30
C ILE A 167 7.44 1.33 -4.97
N ALA A 168 8.15 0.24 -4.71
CA ALA A 168 8.16 -0.44 -3.43
C ALA A 168 9.60 -0.81 -3.07
N ASN A 169 10.00 -0.52 -1.85
CA ASN A 169 11.33 -0.85 -1.31
C ASN A 169 11.16 -1.59 0.02
N GLN A 170 10.78 -2.85 -0.09
CA GLN A 170 10.29 -3.63 1.04
C GLN A 170 11.38 -4.54 1.56
N ARG A 171 11.67 -4.43 2.86
CA ARG A 171 12.57 -5.35 3.56
C ARG A 171 12.03 -6.78 3.58
N GLY A 172 10.71 -6.98 3.63
CA GLY A 172 10.11 -8.30 3.76
C GLY A 172 10.44 -9.03 5.07
N TYR A 173 10.10 -10.32 5.13
CA TYR A 173 10.33 -11.13 6.33
C TYR A 173 11.81 -11.50 6.47
N VAL A 174 12.37 -11.21 7.65
CA VAL A 174 13.66 -11.74 8.12
C VAL A 174 13.34 -12.76 9.21
N LEU A 175 13.38 -14.05 8.87
CA LEU A 175 13.21 -15.12 9.86
C LEU A 175 14.53 -15.34 10.62
N PRO A 176 14.51 -15.48 11.95
CA PRO A 176 15.71 -15.85 12.71
C PRO A 176 16.24 -17.21 12.22
N GLY A 177 17.50 -17.25 11.76
CA GLY A 177 18.18 -18.48 11.33
C GLY A 177 18.09 -18.84 9.85
N GLY A 178 17.43 -18.03 9.01
CA GLY A 178 17.41 -18.26 7.56
C GLY A 178 18.70 -17.80 6.90
N SER A 179 19.63 -18.72 6.63
CA SER A 179 20.71 -18.50 5.67
C SER A 179 20.09 -18.11 4.32
N ALA A 180 20.60 -17.03 3.72
CA ALA A 180 20.32 -16.70 2.33
C ALA A 180 20.92 -17.81 1.46
N HIS A 181 20.17 -18.88 1.22
CA HIS A 181 20.54 -19.89 0.23
C HIS A 181 20.51 -19.23 -1.14
N ALA A 182 21.69 -18.89 -1.64
CA ALA A 182 21.94 -18.58 -3.02
C ALA A 182 21.86 -19.90 -3.80
N GLU A 183 20.69 -20.19 -4.38
CA GLU A 183 20.62 -21.28 -5.35
C GLU A 183 21.24 -20.82 -6.68
N GLY A 184 22.20 -21.63 -7.13
CA GLY A 184 22.87 -21.53 -8.41
C GLY A 184 21.93 -21.93 -9.54
N GLY A 185 22.00 -21.18 -10.64
CA GLY A 185 21.15 -21.36 -11.81
C GLY A 185 21.48 -20.25 -12.81
N ASP A 186 22.28 -20.66 -13.80
CA ASP A 186 22.82 -20.07 -15.02
C ASP A 186 22.62 -18.58 -15.40
N SER A 187 23.66 -18.04 -16.02
CA SER A 187 23.84 -16.66 -16.42
C SER A 187 22.97 -16.24 -17.61
N THR A 188 22.19 -15.18 -17.44
CA THR A 188 21.98 -14.13 -18.44
C THR A 188 21.45 -12.88 -17.73
N THR A 189 22.36 -11.92 -17.52
CA THR A 189 22.16 -10.49 -17.21
C THR A 189 20.78 -10.05 -16.67
N LYS A 190 20.47 -10.36 -15.42
CA LYS A 190 19.72 -9.49 -14.51
C LYS A 190 20.42 -9.54 -13.16
N ALA A 191 20.80 -8.38 -12.62
CA ALA A 191 21.43 -8.29 -11.32
C ALA A 191 20.60 -9.08 -10.29
N LYS A 192 21.19 -10.11 -9.67
CA LYS A 192 20.54 -10.90 -8.61
C LYS A 192 20.24 -9.94 -7.46
N ARG A 193 18.96 -9.59 -7.32
CA ARG A 193 18.46 -8.68 -6.29
C ARG A 193 18.64 -9.33 -4.92
N GLN A 194 19.44 -8.71 -4.03
CA GLN A 194 19.65 -9.24 -2.69
C GLN A 194 18.31 -9.29 -1.92
N LYS A 195 18.01 -10.45 -1.34
CA LYS A 195 16.77 -10.67 -0.61
C LYS A 195 16.83 -9.91 0.72
N ASN A 196 15.77 -9.16 1.02
CA ASN A 196 15.56 -8.47 2.30
C ASN A 196 16.51 -7.30 2.63
N THR A 197 17.14 -6.68 1.63
CA THR A 197 17.98 -5.49 1.81
C THR A 197 17.31 -4.26 1.20
N PHE A 198 17.67 -3.08 1.69
CA PHE A 198 17.31 -1.81 1.05
C PHE A 198 17.84 -1.80 -0.39
N ASP A 199 16.99 -1.43 -1.33
CA ASP A 199 17.34 -1.36 -2.75
C ASP A 199 17.44 0.11 -3.20
N PRO A 200 18.65 0.67 -3.40
CA PRO A 200 18.82 2.06 -3.83
C PRO A 200 18.20 2.36 -5.20
N SER A 201 17.91 1.34 -6.02
CA SER A 201 17.19 1.55 -7.29
C SER A 201 15.70 1.82 -7.08
N CYS A 202 15.16 1.53 -5.89
CA CYS A 202 13.75 1.74 -5.52
C CYS A 202 13.59 2.93 -4.58
N THR A 203 14.13 4.08 -5.00
CA THR A 203 14.01 5.36 -4.29
C THR A 203 13.57 6.46 -5.24
N ILE A 204 12.76 7.39 -4.75
CA ILE A 204 12.43 8.63 -5.46
C ILE A 204 13.51 9.65 -5.13
N ARG A 205 13.99 10.36 -6.15
CA ARG A 205 14.81 11.56 -5.97
C ARG A 205 13.88 12.74 -6.27
N ILE A 206 13.65 13.57 -5.25
CA ILE A 206 12.80 14.75 -5.30
C ILE A 206 13.74 15.96 -5.33
#